data_AF-A0A7W8DY83-F1
#
_entry.id   AF-A0A7W8DY83-F1
#
_cell.length_a   1.000
_cell.length_b   1.000
_cell.length_c   1.000
_cell.angle_alpha   90.00
_cell.angle_beta   90.00
_cell.angle_gamma   90.00
#
_symmetry.space_group_name_H-M   'P 1'
#
loop_
_entity.id
_entity.type
_entity.pdbx_description
1 polymer ?
#
loop_
_entity_poly.entity_id
_entity_poly.type
_entity_poly.pdbx_seq_one_letter_code
_entity_poly.pdbx_strand_id
1 'polypeptide(L)'
;MDWNDLAKQVIAAGAPLLGTALGGPLGGAAGSILAQVLGSAAPTPSAVQAALPAADPQKLAEAEAQWVEMIRAEAETQRTAISETQATIRAEIGSDDVVQRWWRPAYAWELTLECAALWAVLIHEFWTGDVATINALVGATALLVTYWGFRFGVLGVYIGGRTREKVSAATGQDVPGVIERLAKAVVKKK
;
A
#
# COMPACT_ATOMS: atom_id res chain seq x y z
N MET A 1 4.40 18.44 34.60
CA MET A 1 5.65 17.84 34.11
C MET A 1 5.30 16.86 33.02
N ASP A 2 6.12 16.81 31.98
CA ASP A 2 5.88 16.03 30.77
C ASP A 2 6.33 14.58 30.95
N TRP A 3 5.67 13.65 30.24
CA TRP A 3 6.03 12.23 30.19
C TRP A 3 7.50 11.97 29.86
N ASN A 4 8.14 12.91 29.15
CA ASN A 4 9.54 12.85 28.77
C ASN A 4 10.52 12.97 29.95
N ASP A 5 10.18 13.74 30.98
CA ASP A 5 11.03 13.87 32.17
C ASP A 5 10.91 12.65 33.08
N LEU A 6 9.70 12.09 33.13
CA LEU A 6 9.39 10.84 33.82
C LEU A 6 10.08 9.65 33.12
N ALA A 7 10.07 9.63 31.79
CA ALA A 7 10.80 8.65 30.97
C ALA A 7 12.30 8.62 31.32
N LYS A 8 12.97 9.77 31.40
CA LYS A 8 14.39 9.85 31.78
C LYS A 8 14.66 9.31 33.19
N GLN A 9 13.76 9.58 34.13
CA GLN A 9 13.87 9.07 35.50
C GLN A 9 13.68 7.55 35.57
N VAL A 10 12.74 7.00 34.80
CA VAL A 10 12.49 5.55 34.70
C VAL A 10 13.65 4.81 34.01
N ILE A 11 14.24 5.41 32.97
CA ILE A 11 15.46 4.89 32.33
C ILE A 11 16.63 4.87 33.33
N ALA A 12 16.81 5.97 34.08
CA ALA A 12 17.86 6.07 35.09
C ALA A 12 17.66 5.12 36.28
N ALA A 13 16.41 4.76 36.60
CA ALA A 13 16.04 3.81 37.64
C ALA A 13 16.15 2.34 37.22
N GLY A 14 16.55 2.06 35.97
CA GLY A 14 16.87 0.71 35.49
C GLY A 14 15.77 0.02 34.66
N ALA A 15 14.73 0.74 34.23
CA ALA A 15 13.67 0.21 33.36
C ALA A 15 13.67 0.90 31.97
N PRO A 16 14.69 0.67 31.12
CA PRO A 16 14.89 1.38 29.86
C PRO A 16 13.75 1.19 28.86
N LEU A 17 13.16 0.00 28.73
CA LEU A 17 12.11 -0.26 27.75
C LEU A 17 10.81 0.47 28.11
N LEU A 18 10.45 0.45 29.39
CA LEU A 18 9.32 1.22 29.90
C LEU A 18 9.54 2.72 29.75
N GLY A 19 10.75 3.21 30.05
CA GLY A 19 11.08 4.62 29.89
C GLY A 19 11.03 5.09 28.43
N THR A 20 11.50 4.29 27.47
CA THR A 20 11.35 4.62 26.04
C THR A 20 9.88 4.60 25.60
N ALA A 21 9.07 3.70 26.13
CA ALA A 21 7.64 3.65 25.85
C ALA A 21 6.90 4.85 26.43
N LEU A 22 7.24 5.28 27.66
CA LEU A 22 6.73 6.50 28.31
C LEU A 22 7.01 7.77 27.51
N GLY A 23 8.20 7.88 26.92
CA GLY A 23 8.59 9.01 26.06
C GLY A 23 8.08 8.90 24.62
N GLY A 24 7.46 7.78 24.25
CA GLY A 24 6.98 7.47 22.90
C GLY A 24 5.46 7.51 22.76
N PRO A 25 4.92 7.18 21.57
CA PRO A 25 3.48 7.16 21.31
C PRO A 25 2.71 6.15 22.17
N LEU A 26 3.41 5.20 22.79
CA LEU A 26 2.85 4.20 23.70
C LEU A 26 2.88 4.63 25.18
N GLY A 27 3.18 5.91 25.46
CA GLY A 27 3.43 6.37 26.83
C GLY A 27 2.24 6.28 27.77
N GLY A 28 1.02 6.37 27.24
CA GLY A 28 -0.20 6.14 28.04
C GLY A 28 -0.33 4.69 28.53
N ALA A 29 0.02 3.72 27.69
CA ALA A 29 -0.03 2.29 28.05
C ALA A 29 1.09 1.94 29.04
N ALA A 30 2.31 2.41 28.79
CA ALA A 30 3.45 2.21 29.69
C ALA A 30 3.23 2.87 31.06
N GLY A 31 2.61 4.07 31.07
CA GLY A 31 2.24 4.78 32.29
C GLY A 31 1.19 4.05 33.12
N SER A 32 0.25 3.34 32.47
CA SER A 32 -0.77 2.55 33.17
C SER A 32 -0.21 1.31 33.87
N ILE A 33 0.75 0.62 33.24
CA ILE A 33 1.42 -0.55 33.83
C ILE A 33 2.32 -0.13 35.00
N LEU A 34 3.08 0.95 34.84
CA LEU A 34 3.85 1.53 35.93
C LEU A 34 2.96 1.99 37.10
N ALA A 35 1.83 2.62 36.83
CA ALA A 35 0.89 3.03 37.87
C ALA A 35 0.31 1.84 38.64
N GLN A 36 -0.02 0.73 37.95
CA GLN A 36 -0.52 -0.48 38.59
C GLN A 36 0.51 -1.14 39.50
N VAL A 37 1.75 -1.29 39.03
CA VAL A 37 2.82 -1.96 39.81
C VAL A 37 3.31 -1.10 40.99
N LEU A 38 3.33 0.23 40.81
CA LEU A 38 3.68 1.17 41.88
C LEU A 38 2.51 1.48 42.82
N GLY A 39 1.29 0.99 42.55
CA GLY A 39 0.11 1.19 43.38
C GLY A 39 -0.40 2.63 43.40
N SER A 40 -0.17 3.39 42.33
CA SER A 40 -0.60 4.78 42.24
C SER A 40 -2.11 4.88 41.98
N ALA A 41 -2.78 5.81 42.67
CA ALA A 41 -4.24 5.98 42.60
C ALA A 41 -4.76 6.39 41.20
N ALA A 42 -3.88 6.91 40.33
CA ALA A 42 -4.22 7.27 38.96
C ALA A 42 -3.03 7.10 38.01
N PRO A 43 -3.25 6.69 36.74
CA PRO A 43 -2.20 6.61 35.72
C PRO A 43 -1.88 8.00 35.14
N THR A 44 -1.59 8.96 36.02
CA THR A 44 -1.19 10.33 35.64
C THR A 44 0.31 10.53 35.88
N PRO A 45 1.00 11.35 35.05
CA PRO A 45 2.43 11.60 35.20
C PRO A 45 2.82 12.04 36.61
N SER A 46 2.01 12.91 37.23
CA SER A 46 2.27 13.42 38.57
C SER A 46 2.13 12.35 39.66
N ALA A 47 1.19 11.42 39.51
CA ALA A 47 0.92 10.39 40.51
C ALA A 47 1.91 9.21 40.43
N VAL A 48 2.40 8.88 39.23
CA VAL A 48 3.46 7.89 39.04
C VAL A 48 4.80 8.46 39.50
N GLN A 49 5.09 9.73 39.22
CA GLN A 49 6.30 10.39 39.69
C GLN A 49 6.34 10.55 41.22
N ALA A 50 5.21 10.76 41.89
CA ALA A 50 5.18 10.81 43.35
C ALA A 50 5.53 9.45 43.99
N ALA A 51 5.24 8.35 43.31
CA ALA A 51 5.54 6.98 43.77
C ALA A 51 6.93 6.50 43.34
N LEU A 52 7.53 7.10 42.29
CA LEU A 52 8.81 6.68 41.70
C LEU A 52 10.02 6.78 42.66
N PRO A 53 10.19 7.83 43.49
CA PRO A 53 11.32 7.94 44.42
C PRO A 53 11.29 6.92 45.56
N ALA A 54 10.11 6.38 45.89
CA ALA A 54 9.91 5.34 46.89
C ALA A 54 9.80 3.94 46.26
N ALA A 55 10.01 3.82 44.95
CA ALA A 55 9.87 2.57 44.23
C ALA A 55 11.05 1.65 44.54
N ASP A 56 10.72 0.41 44.90
CA ASP A 56 11.69 -0.67 45.01
C ASP A 56 12.20 -1.04 43.60
N PRO A 57 13.53 -1.12 43.37
CA PRO A 57 14.11 -1.60 42.12
C PRO A 57 13.52 -2.94 41.64
N GLN A 58 13.10 -3.84 42.55
CA GLN A 58 12.45 -5.09 42.19
C GLN A 58 11.08 -4.87 41.52
N LYS A 59 10.28 -3.93 42.01
CA LYS A 59 8.96 -3.61 41.42
C LYS A 59 9.08 -2.98 40.04
N LEU A 60 10.12 -2.18 39.81
CA LEU A 60 10.39 -1.62 38.48
C LEU A 60 10.80 -2.71 37.48
N ALA A 61 11.60 -3.68 37.91
CA ALA A 61 11.96 -4.85 37.09
C ALA A 61 10.73 -5.73 36.76
N GLU A 62 9.82 -5.91 37.72
CA GLU A 62 8.55 -6.61 37.49
C GLU A 62 7.66 -5.88 36.47
N ALA A 63 7.55 -4.55 36.58
CA ALA A 63 6.82 -3.74 35.62
C ALA A 63 7.42 -3.84 34.20
N GLU A 64 8.75 -3.84 34.09
CA GLU A 64 9.43 -3.98 32.80
C GLU A 64 9.23 -5.38 32.21
N ALA A 65 9.27 -6.43 33.02
CA ALA A 65 8.97 -7.79 32.57
C ALA A 65 7.53 -7.92 32.05
N GLN A 66 6.55 -7.34 32.76
CA GLN A 66 5.15 -7.31 32.31
C GLN A 66 4.98 -6.55 30.99
N TRP A 67 5.68 -5.43 30.82
CA TRP A 67 5.67 -4.66 29.59
C TRP A 67 6.25 -5.44 28.41
N VAL A 68 7.38 -6.12 28.61
CA VAL A 68 8.03 -6.95 27.59
C VAL A 68 7.12 -8.11 27.15
N GLU A 69 6.49 -8.81 28.09
CA GLU A 69 5.57 -9.90 27.77
C GLU A 69 4.32 -9.40 27.03
N MET A 70 3.79 -8.22 27.38
CA MET A 70 2.65 -7.62 26.67
C MET A 70 3.00 -7.26 25.22
N ILE A 71 4.17 -6.64 24.99
CA ILE A 71 4.66 -6.36 23.64
C ILE A 71 4.87 -7.67 22.85
N ARG A 72 5.42 -8.71 23.49
CA ARG A 72 5.65 -10.00 22.83
C ARG A 72 4.31 -10.64 22.43
N ALA A 73 3.32 -10.65 23.30
CA ALA A 73 1.99 -11.18 23.01
C ALA A 73 1.29 -10.41 21.88
N GLU A 74 1.42 -9.07 21.86
CA GLU A 74 0.88 -8.24 20.78
C GLU A 74 1.61 -8.51 19.46
N ALA A 75 2.94 -8.60 19.49
CA ALA A 75 3.76 -8.90 18.32
C ALA A 75 3.44 -10.29 17.75
N GLU A 76 3.19 -11.29 18.59
CA GLU A 76 2.74 -12.63 18.16
C GLU A 76 1.36 -12.57 17.50
N THR A 77 0.43 -11.81 18.07
CA THR A 77 -0.91 -11.61 17.50
C THR A 77 -0.83 -10.94 16.13
N GLN A 78 -0.03 -9.87 16.02
CA GLN A 78 0.20 -9.16 14.76
C GLN A 78 0.90 -10.07 13.74
N ARG A 79 1.88 -10.87 14.17
CA ARG A 79 2.58 -11.82 13.30
C ARG A 79 1.61 -12.84 12.71
N THR A 80 0.71 -13.39 13.51
CA THR A 80 -0.32 -14.32 13.05
C THR A 80 -1.25 -13.64 12.03
N ALA A 81 -1.77 -12.45 12.35
CA ALA A 81 -2.63 -11.70 11.42
C ALA A 81 -1.94 -11.39 10.09
N ILE A 82 -0.67 -10.97 10.13
CA ILE A 82 0.15 -10.73 8.93
C ILE A 82 0.33 -12.04 8.15
N SER A 83 0.61 -13.15 8.82
CA SER A 83 0.84 -14.44 8.17
C SER A 83 -0.41 -14.98 7.45
N GLU A 84 -1.59 -14.87 8.07
CA GLU A 84 -2.88 -15.27 7.49
C GLU A 84 -3.27 -14.35 6.33
N THR A 85 -3.06 -13.04 6.49
CA THR A 85 -3.28 -12.06 5.41
C THR A 85 -2.38 -12.38 4.22
N GLN A 86 -1.09 -12.67 4.45
CA GLN A 86 -0.18 -13.05 3.38
C GLN A 86 -0.51 -14.41 2.77
N ALA A 87 -1.00 -15.38 3.54
CA ALA A 87 -1.46 -16.65 3.02
C ALA A 87 -2.64 -16.45 2.06
N THR A 88 -3.60 -15.61 2.45
CA THR A 88 -4.75 -15.24 1.62
C THR A 88 -4.30 -14.50 0.36
N ILE A 89 -3.42 -13.49 0.47
CA ILE A 89 -2.88 -12.77 -0.69
C ILE A 89 -2.15 -13.71 -1.64
N ARG A 90 -1.33 -14.64 -1.13
CA ARG A 90 -0.66 -15.64 -1.98
C ARG A 90 -1.64 -16.59 -2.65
N ALA A 91 -2.71 -16.98 -1.96
CA ALA A 91 -3.77 -17.80 -2.53
C ALA A 91 -4.54 -17.05 -3.63
N GLU A 92 -4.86 -15.77 -3.44
CA GLU A 92 -5.50 -14.91 -4.42
C GLU A 92 -4.61 -14.66 -5.66
N ILE A 93 -3.31 -14.40 -5.45
CA ILE A 93 -2.34 -14.24 -6.55
C ILE A 93 -2.19 -15.55 -7.35
N GLY A 94 -2.31 -16.71 -6.67
CA GLY A 94 -2.27 -18.02 -7.30
C GLY A 94 -3.61 -18.48 -7.91
N SER A 95 -4.72 -17.83 -7.57
CA SER A 95 -6.04 -18.09 -8.15
C SER A 95 -6.06 -17.52 -9.57
N ASP A 96 -5.64 -18.36 -10.51
CA ASP A 96 -5.53 -18.06 -11.93
C ASP A 96 -6.95 -17.97 -12.54
N ASP A 97 -7.71 -16.92 -12.20
CA ASP A 97 -9.07 -16.72 -12.72
C ASP A 97 -9.01 -16.57 -14.24
N VAL A 98 -9.56 -17.58 -14.92
CA VAL A 98 -9.57 -17.70 -16.38
C VAL A 98 -10.18 -16.46 -17.01
N VAL A 99 -11.23 -15.88 -16.41
CA VAL A 99 -11.88 -14.67 -16.93
C VAL A 99 -10.90 -13.50 -16.84
N GLN A 100 -10.22 -13.34 -15.71
CA GLN A 100 -9.26 -12.27 -15.49
C GLN A 100 -8.02 -12.39 -16.41
N ARG A 101 -7.63 -13.63 -16.74
CA ARG A 101 -6.54 -13.94 -17.65
C ARG A 101 -6.89 -13.72 -19.12
N TRP A 102 -8.13 -14.03 -19.53
CA TRP A 102 -8.57 -14.01 -20.92
C TRP A 102 -9.27 -12.74 -21.38
N TRP A 103 -9.90 -11.97 -20.48
CA TRP A 103 -10.53 -10.70 -20.89
C TRP A 103 -9.49 -9.73 -21.47
N ARG A 104 -8.26 -9.74 -20.93
CA ARG A 104 -7.20 -8.82 -21.36
C ARG A 104 -6.71 -9.13 -22.79
N PRO A 105 -6.37 -10.38 -23.17
CA PRO A 105 -6.17 -10.75 -24.57
C PRO A 105 -7.41 -10.54 -25.44
N ALA A 106 -8.60 -10.87 -24.95
CA ALA A 106 -9.84 -10.74 -25.72
C ALA A 106 -10.08 -9.30 -26.18
N TYR A 107 -9.82 -8.31 -25.32
CA TYR A 107 -9.89 -6.89 -25.68
C TYR A 107 -8.90 -6.51 -26.81
N ALA A 108 -7.69 -7.06 -26.80
CA ALA A 108 -6.73 -6.82 -27.88
C ALA A 108 -7.16 -7.44 -29.21
N TRP A 109 -7.76 -8.64 -29.17
CA TRP A 109 -8.29 -9.31 -30.35
C TRP A 109 -9.50 -8.58 -30.92
N GLU A 110 -10.45 -8.17 -30.08
CA GLU A 110 -11.60 -7.37 -30.49
C GLU A 110 -11.15 -6.08 -31.19
N LEU A 111 -10.22 -5.33 -30.60
CA LEU A 111 -9.70 -4.11 -31.22
C LEU A 111 -9.01 -4.37 -32.57
N THR A 112 -8.29 -5.50 -32.69
CA THR A 112 -7.65 -5.88 -33.96
C THR A 112 -8.70 -6.19 -35.04
N LEU A 113 -9.78 -6.88 -34.67
CA LEU A 113 -10.88 -7.20 -35.58
C LEU A 113 -11.64 -5.96 -36.02
N GLU A 114 -11.91 -5.02 -35.11
CA GLU A 114 -12.52 -3.73 -35.46
C GLU A 114 -11.67 -2.96 -36.49
N CYS A 115 -10.35 -3.01 -36.33
CA CYS A 115 -9.38 -2.34 -37.20
C CYS A 115 -9.45 -2.93 -38.61
N ALA A 116 -9.41 -4.27 -38.67
CA ALA A 116 -9.53 -5.02 -39.91
C ALA A 116 -10.89 -4.76 -40.60
N ALA A 117 -11.98 -4.69 -39.84
CA ALA A 117 -13.31 -4.42 -40.37
C ALA A 117 -13.40 -3.01 -41.00
N LEU A 118 -12.88 -1.99 -40.33
CA LEU A 118 -12.84 -0.62 -40.87
C LEU A 118 -12.02 -0.56 -42.17
N TRP A 119 -10.85 -1.21 -42.19
CA TRP A 119 -10.03 -1.28 -43.40
C TRP A 119 -10.73 -2.04 -44.54
N ALA A 120 -11.43 -3.13 -44.24
CA ALA A 120 -12.18 -3.88 -45.24
C ALA A 120 -13.29 -3.02 -45.89
N VAL A 121 -14.03 -2.24 -45.08
CA VAL A 121 -15.04 -1.30 -45.59
C VAL A 121 -14.38 -0.23 -46.46
N LEU A 122 -13.27 0.38 -46.00
CA LEU A 122 -12.57 1.40 -46.79
C LEU A 122 -12.07 0.87 -48.14
N ILE A 123 -11.48 -0.32 -48.16
CA ILE A 123 -11.00 -0.95 -49.40
C ILE A 123 -12.17 -1.30 -50.33
N HIS A 124 -13.27 -1.81 -49.77
CA HIS A 124 -14.48 -2.11 -50.52
C HIS A 124 -15.07 -0.86 -51.18
N GLU A 125 -15.28 0.22 -50.42
CA GLU A 125 -15.88 1.45 -50.95
C GLU A 125 -14.98 2.17 -51.97
N PHE A 126 -13.66 2.07 -51.79
CA PHE A 126 -12.72 2.61 -52.77
C PHE A 126 -12.76 1.83 -54.08
N TRP A 127 -13.04 0.53 -54.03
CA TRP A 127 -13.18 -0.32 -55.21
C TRP A 127 -14.53 -0.11 -55.92
N THR A 128 -15.63 0.03 -55.16
CA THR A 128 -16.98 0.26 -55.71
C THR A 128 -17.19 1.71 -56.16
N GLY A 129 -16.37 2.65 -55.69
CA GLY A 129 -16.44 4.06 -56.05
C GLY A 129 -17.58 4.82 -55.38
N ASP A 130 -18.09 4.35 -54.24
CA ASP A 130 -19.16 5.04 -53.52
C ASP A 130 -18.64 6.28 -52.76
N VAL A 131 -18.76 7.42 -53.44
CA VAL A 131 -18.32 8.72 -52.92
C VAL A 131 -19.15 9.16 -51.70
N ALA A 132 -20.39 8.69 -51.54
CA ALA A 132 -21.24 9.09 -50.42
C ALA A 132 -20.73 8.48 -49.10
N THR A 133 -20.40 7.19 -49.10
CA THR A 133 -19.86 6.51 -47.92
C THR A 133 -18.46 7.01 -47.57
N ILE A 134 -17.62 7.29 -48.57
CA ILE A 134 -16.30 7.91 -48.35
C ILE A 134 -16.43 9.29 -47.69
N ASN A 135 -17.33 10.14 -48.17
CA ASN A 135 -17.55 11.46 -47.58
C ASN A 135 -18.12 11.38 -46.15
N ALA A 136 -18.98 10.40 -45.88
CA ALA A 136 -19.49 10.16 -44.53
C ALA A 136 -18.37 9.74 -43.55
N LEU A 137 -17.46 8.88 -43.97
CA LEU A 137 -16.29 8.47 -43.18
C LEU A 137 -15.33 9.65 -42.94
N VAL A 138 -15.09 10.47 -43.96
CA VAL A 138 -14.29 11.71 -43.84
C VAL A 138 -14.95 12.67 -42.84
N GLY A 139 -16.27 12.87 -42.92
CA GLY A 139 -17.01 13.69 -41.96
C GLY A 139 -16.97 13.14 -40.52
N ALA A 140 -16.92 11.82 -40.36
CA ALA A 140 -16.81 11.14 -39.08
C ALA A 140 -15.38 11.02 -38.53
N THR A 141 -14.35 11.50 -39.25
CA THR A 141 -12.93 11.31 -38.90
C THR A 141 -12.63 11.74 -37.45
N ALA A 142 -13.14 12.89 -37.00
CA ALA A 142 -12.89 13.36 -35.64
C ALA A 142 -13.43 12.40 -34.57
N LEU A 143 -14.61 11.83 -34.81
CA LEU A 143 -15.23 10.85 -33.92
C LEU A 143 -14.46 9.53 -33.95
N LEU A 144 -14.08 9.06 -35.13
CA LEU A 144 -13.28 7.83 -35.30
C LEU A 144 -11.92 7.95 -34.62
N VAL A 145 -11.20 9.05 -34.83
CA VAL A 145 -9.89 9.30 -34.18
C VAL A 145 -10.05 9.35 -32.66
N THR A 146 -11.10 10.00 -32.15
CA THR A 146 -11.35 10.07 -30.70
C THR A 146 -11.63 8.68 -30.14
N TYR A 147 -12.55 7.94 -30.75
CA TYR A 147 -12.93 6.59 -30.33
C TYR A 147 -11.73 5.63 -30.32
N TRP A 148 -10.99 5.57 -31.43
CA TRP A 148 -9.81 4.73 -31.56
C TRP A 148 -8.67 5.18 -30.65
N GLY A 149 -8.48 6.49 -30.49
CA GLY A 149 -7.48 7.06 -29.59
C GLY A 149 -7.70 6.63 -28.14
N PHE A 150 -8.94 6.67 -27.65
CA PHE A 150 -9.25 6.15 -26.31
C PHE A 150 -9.01 4.63 -26.21
N ARG A 151 -9.47 3.86 -27.20
CA ARG A 151 -9.32 2.40 -27.15
C ARG A 151 -7.88 1.92 -27.22
N PHE A 152 -7.05 2.52 -28.08
CA PHE A 152 -5.61 2.28 -28.12
C PHE A 152 -4.90 2.79 -26.87
N GLY A 153 -5.36 3.89 -26.28
CA GLY A 153 -4.85 4.37 -24.99
C GLY A 153 -5.03 3.34 -23.88
N VAL A 154 -6.23 2.75 -23.77
CA VAL A 154 -6.51 1.66 -22.83
C VAL A 154 -5.63 0.45 -23.10
N LEU A 155 -5.47 0.05 -24.38
CA LEU A 155 -4.60 -1.06 -24.76
C LEU A 155 -3.13 -0.78 -24.38
N GLY A 156 -2.66 0.45 -24.58
CA GLY A 156 -1.30 0.88 -24.24
C GLY A 156 -1.01 0.80 -22.74
N VAL A 157 -1.94 1.29 -21.91
CA VAL A 157 -1.86 1.15 -20.45
C VAL A 157 -1.84 -0.33 -20.06
N TYR A 158 -2.66 -1.16 -20.72
CA TYR A 158 -2.71 -2.60 -20.47
C TYR A 158 -1.38 -3.31 -20.79
N ILE A 159 -0.84 -3.14 -22.00
CA ILE A 159 0.42 -3.79 -22.40
C ILE A 159 1.56 -3.34 -21.49
N GLY A 160 1.59 -2.05 -21.14
CA GLY A 160 2.54 -1.50 -20.17
C GLY A 160 2.40 -2.12 -18.78
N GLY A 161 1.17 -2.24 -18.27
CA GLY A 161 0.87 -2.87 -16.99
C GLY A 161 1.32 -4.34 -16.93
N ARG A 162 0.97 -5.13 -17.94
CA ARG A 162 1.35 -6.56 -18.03
C ARG A 162 2.86 -6.77 -18.12
N THR A 163 3.56 -5.89 -18.84
CA THR A 163 5.02 -5.95 -18.92
C THR A 163 5.62 -5.67 -17.54
N ARG A 164 5.10 -4.69 -16.79
CA ARG A 164 5.55 -4.37 -15.44
C ARG A 164 5.27 -5.50 -14.45
N GLU A 165 4.08 -6.09 -14.49
CA GLU A 165 3.73 -7.27 -13.67
C GLU A 165 4.74 -8.41 -13.88
N LYS A 166 5.06 -8.72 -15.15
CA LYS A 166 6.03 -9.77 -15.49
C LYS A 166 7.46 -9.43 -15.06
N VAL A 167 7.88 -8.18 -15.22
CA VAL A 167 9.22 -7.76 -14.80
C VAL A 167 9.33 -7.77 -13.28
N SER A 168 8.35 -7.24 -12.56
CA SER A 168 8.31 -7.28 -11.09
C SER A 168 8.34 -8.71 -10.56
N ALA A 169 7.58 -9.63 -11.18
CA ALA A 169 7.64 -11.05 -10.84
C ALA A 169 9.01 -11.70 -11.11
N ALA A 170 9.74 -11.28 -12.15
CA ALA A 170 11.04 -11.82 -12.51
C ALA A 170 12.22 -11.22 -11.73
N THR A 171 12.14 -9.94 -11.35
CA THR A 171 13.25 -9.19 -10.74
C THR A 171 13.04 -8.87 -9.26
N GLY A 172 11.83 -9.08 -8.73
CA GLY A 172 11.46 -8.73 -7.35
C GLY A 172 11.43 -7.21 -7.08
N GLN A 173 11.51 -6.38 -8.12
CA GLN A 173 11.49 -4.92 -8.01
C GLN A 173 10.28 -4.34 -8.73
N ASP A 174 9.50 -3.51 -8.04
CA ASP A 174 8.43 -2.75 -8.67
C ASP A 174 9.00 -1.69 -9.62
N VAL A 175 8.90 -1.96 -10.92
CA VAL A 175 9.38 -1.03 -11.94
C VAL A 175 8.45 0.20 -11.96
N PRO A 176 8.97 1.41 -11.69
CA PRO A 176 8.16 2.62 -11.66
C PRO A 176 7.57 2.91 -13.04
N GLY A 177 6.29 3.29 -13.06
CA GLY A 177 5.56 3.57 -14.29
C GLY A 177 6.11 4.78 -15.04
N VAL A 178 5.80 4.92 -16.33
CA VAL A 178 6.26 6.04 -17.16
C VAL A 178 5.84 7.39 -16.58
N ILE A 179 4.60 7.48 -16.07
CA ILE A 179 4.09 8.68 -15.39
C ILE A 179 4.86 8.97 -14.11
N GLU A 180 5.22 7.95 -13.34
CA GLU A 180 5.99 8.11 -12.10
C GLU A 180 7.44 8.54 -12.38
N ARG A 181 8.05 8.02 -13.45
CA ARG A 181 9.36 8.47 -13.93
C ARG A 181 9.32 9.93 -14.39
N LEU A 182 8.26 10.33 -15.09
CA LEU A 182 8.04 11.72 -15.49
C LEU A 182 7.82 12.62 -14.28
N ALA A 183 6.98 12.22 -13.33
CA ALA A 183 6.75 12.95 -12.09
C ALA A 183 8.04 13.11 -11.27
N LYS A 184 8.82 12.03 -11.09
CA LYS A 184 10.13 12.07 -10.43
C LYS A 184 11.12 12.97 -11.17
N ALA A 185 11.13 12.95 -12.51
CA ALA A 185 12.00 13.81 -13.30
C ALA A 185 11.63 15.30 -13.17
N VAL A 186 10.33 15.62 -13.06
CA VAL A 186 9.84 16.99 -12.84
C VAL A 186 10.13 17.46 -11.42
N VAL A 187 9.93 16.60 -10.41
CA VAL A 187 10.21 16.91 -9.00
C VAL A 187 11.70 17.14 -8.76
N LYS A 188 12.59 16.36 -9.40
CA LYS A 188 14.06 16.50 -9.26
C LYS A 188 14.64 17.75 -9.94
N LYS A 189 13.82 18.46 -10.74
CA LYS A 189 14.22 19.67 -11.46
C LYS A 189 13.80 20.96 -10.73
N LYS A 190 13.04 20.86 -9.64
CA LYS A 190 12.79 21.94 -8.67
C LYS A 190 13.77 21.83 -7.52
#